data_AF-A0A940P0R0-F1
#
_entry.id   AF-A0A940P0R0-F1
#
_cell.length_a   1.000
_cell.length_b   1.000
_cell.length_c   1.000
_cell.angle_alpha   90.00
_cell.angle_beta   90.00
_cell.angle_gamma   90.00
#
_symmetry.space_group_name_H-M   'P 1'
#
loop_
_entity.id
_entity.type
_entity.pdbx_description
1 polymer ?
#
loop_
_entity_poly.entity_id
_entity_poly.type
_entity_poly.pdbx_seq_one_letter_code
_entity_poly.pdbx_strand_id
1 'polypeptide(L)'
;LQDTLPEGLTKPQVRTALTSVIHRCFDGRDNFDENGWLRTGICGYQPGLAEKYICTGSLYLCTTGFLPLGLDAGDPFWSAPDEPCTSQKIWSGADMPADHSI
;
A
#
# COMPACT_ATOMS: atom_id res chain seq x y z
N LEU A 1 -0.85 -12.91 3.30
CA LEU A 1 -1.49 -12.56 4.59
C LEU A 1 -2.12 -13.76 5.30
N GLN A 2 -2.25 -14.92 4.63
CA GLN A 2 -2.51 -16.23 5.23
C GLN A 2 -1.28 -16.74 6.00
N ASP A 3 -0.79 -15.93 6.94
CA ASP A 3 0.37 -16.22 7.81
C ASP A 3 1.71 -16.42 7.09
N THR A 4 1.83 -15.86 5.89
CA THR A 4 3.05 -15.87 5.06
C THR A 4 3.88 -14.58 5.19
N LEU A 5 3.69 -13.80 6.25
CA LEU A 5 4.46 -12.57 6.44
C LEU A 5 5.90 -12.91 6.88
N PRO A 6 6.91 -12.16 6.42
CA PRO A 6 8.26 -12.27 6.95
C PRO A 6 8.31 -12.11 8.47
N GLU A 7 9.30 -12.74 9.08
CA GLU A 7 9.55 -12.57 10.52
C GLU A 7 9.77 -11.09 10.85
N GLY A 8 9.18 -10.63 11.96
CA GLY A 8 9.24 -9.23 12.39
C GLY A 8 8.19 -8.29 11.77
N LEU A 9 7.38 -8.75 10.80
CA LEU A 9 6.23 -7.98 10.29
C LEU A 9 4.91 -8.49 10.86
N THR A 10 4.17 -7.59 11.52
CA THR A 10 2.84 -7.87 12.06
C THR A 10 1.75 -7.50 11.05
N LYS A 11 0.61 -8.18 11.09
CA LYS A 11 -0.57 -7.85 10.26
C LYS A 11 -1.07 -6.39 10.45
N PRO A 12 -1.24 -5.85 11.67
CA PRO A 12 -1.63 -4.44 11.85
C PRO A 12 -0.58 -3.45 11.33
N GLN A 13 0.71 -3.77 11.40
CA GLN A 13 1.76 -2.94 10.79
C GLN A 13 1.61 -2.90 9.26
N VAL A 14 1.32 -4.04 8.63
CA VAL A 14 1.05 -4.13 7.19
C VAL A 14 -0.24 -3.37 6.82
N ARG A 15 -1.32 -3.50 7.61
CA ARG A 15 -2.56 -2.71 7.41
C ARG A 15 -2.24 -1.22 7.39
N THR A 16 -1.52 -0.74 8.39
CA THR A 16 -1.16 0.69 8.54
C THR A 16 -0.35 1.17 7.35
N ALA A 17 0.64 0.39 6.90
CA ALA A 17 1.46 0.72 5.74
C ALA A 17 0.63 0.78 4.44
N LEU A 18 -0.18 -0.24 4.15
CA LEU A 18 -1.02 -0.29 2.94
C LEU A 18 -2.03 0.86 2.93
N THR A 19 -2.70 1.11 4.06
CA THR A 19 -3.67 2.19 4.23
C THR A 19 -3.01 3.55 3.96
N SER A 20 -1.81 3.78 4.50
CA SER A 20 -1.05 5.01 4.26
C SER A 20 -0.72 5.22 2.79
N VAL A 21 -0.33 4.17 2.07
CA VAL A 21 -0.05 4.24 0.62
C VAL A 21 -1.33 4.54 -0.17
N ILE A 22 -2.44 3.87 0.14
CA ILE A 22 -3.72 4.10 -0.53
C ILE A 22 -4.16 5.57 -0.37
N HIS A 23 -4.16 6.09 0.86
CA HIS A 23 -4.49 7.49 1.11
C HIS A 23 -3.53 8.44 0.38
N ARG A 24 -2.23 8.15 0.35
CA ARG A 24 -1.26 8.99 -0.37
C ARG A 24 -1.55 9.06 -1.87
N CYS A 25 -1.97 7.94 -2.46
CA CYS A 25 -2.28 7.80 -3.88
C CYS A 25 -3.65 8.39 -4.25
N PHE A 26 -4.67 8.28 -3.38
CA PHE A 26 -6.05 8.61 -3.73
C PHE A 26 -6.58 9.92 -3.13
N ASP A 27 -6.22 10.26 -1.90
CA ASP A 27 -6.86 11.38 -1.21
C ASP A 27 -6.49 12.73 -1.84
N GLY A 28 -7.53 13.46 -2.26
CA GLY A 28 -7.39 14.80 -2.83
C GLY A 28 -6.57 14.84 -4.12
N ARG A 29 -6.50 13.73 -4.87
CA ARG A 29 -5.75 13.63 -6.13
C ARG A 29 -6.66 13.61 -7.35
N ASP A 30 -6.17 14.18 -8.43
CA ASP A 30 -6.80 14.15 -9.76
C ASP A 30 -6.50 12.83 -10.48
N ASN A 31 -7.03 11.72 -9.93
CA ASN A 31 -6.80 10.38 -10.44
C ASN A 31 -7.77 9.97 -11.55
N PHE A 32 -8.90 10.64 -11.67
CA PHE A 32 -9.98 10.25 -12.57
C PHE A 32 -10.30 11.37 -13.55
N ASP A 33 -10.55 11.02 -14.80
CA ASP A 33 -11.08 11.98 -15.78
C ASP A 33 -12.58 12.24 -15.60
N GLU A 34 -13.13 13.10 -16.46
CA GLU A 34 -14.54 13.51 -16.43
C GLU A 34 -15.51 12.36 -16.67
N ASN A 35 -15.03 11.25 -17.23
CA ASN A 35 -15.80 10.04 -17.50
C ASN A 35 -15.59 8.97 -16.41
N GLY A 36 -14.78 9.25 -15.39
CA GLY A 36 -14.48 8.33 -14.28
C GLY A 36 -13.37 7.33 -14.60
N TRP A 37 -12.58 7.51 -15.66
CA TRP A 37 -11.45 6.63 -15.97
C TRP A 37 -10.18 7.07 -15.26
N LEU A 38 -9.37 6.10 -14.84
CA LEU A 38 -8.07 6.37 -14.25
C LEU A 38 -7.16 7.10 -15.24
N ARG A 39 -6.59 8.21 -14.77
CA ARG A 39 -5.55 8.97 -15.45
C ARG A 39 -4.18 8.34 -15.15
N THR A 40 -3.25 8.47 -16.09
CA THR A 40 -1.89 7.94 -15.92
C THR A 40 -1.16 8.65 -14.78
N GLY A 41 -0.64 7.88 -13.81
CA GLY A 41 0.17 8.38 -12.70
C GLY A 41 0.12 7.47 -11.47
N ILE A 42 0.79 7.89 -10.39
CA ILE A 42 0.81 7.17 -9.11
C ILE A 42 0.01 7.94 -8.05
N CYS A 43 0.07 9.28 -8.07
CA CYS A 43 -0.59 10.18 -7.12
C CYS A 43 -1.25 11.34 -7.86
N GLY A 44 -2.32 11.06 -8.61
CA GLY A 44 -2.94 11.98 -9.55
C GLY A 44 -2.36 11.87 -10.95
N TYR A 45 -2.71 12.82 -11.82
CA TYR A 45 -2.24 12.84 -13.20
C TYR A 45 -0.74 13.18 -13.31
N GLN A 46 0.06 12.19 -13.71
CA GLN A 46 1.51 12.26 -13.85
C GLN A 46 1.95 11.59 -15.18
N PRO A 47 1.61 12.18 -16.34
CA PRO A 47 1.83 11.55 -17.65
C PRO A 47 3.31 11.32 -17.99
N GLY A 48 4.24 12.06 -17.38
CA GLY A 48 5.68 11.84 -17.54
C GLY A 48 6.19 10.53 -16.93
N LEU A 49 5.40 9.86 -16.08
CA LEU A 49 5.69 8.52 -15.56
C LEU A 49 5.20 7.41 -16.50
N ALA A 50 4.51 7.76 -17.59
CA ALA A 50 4.05 6.77 -18.56
C ALA A 50 5.23 6.12 -19.28
N GLU A 51 5.26 4.80 -19.30
CA GLU A 51 6.18 4.03 -20.13
C GLU A 51 5.42 3.42 -21.31
N LYS A 52 6.15 3.01 -22.36
CA LYS A 52 5.55 2.44 -23.58
C LYS A 52 4.65 1.22 -23.30
N TYR A 53 4.94 0.48 -22.24
CA TYR A 53 4.16 -0.68 -21.77
C TYR A 53 3.06 -0.32 -20.76
N ILE A 54 3.17 0.84 -20.10
CA ILE A 54 2.34 1.26 -18.96
C ILE A 54 1.57 2.52 -19.36
N CYS A 55 0.62 2.39 -20.28
CA CYS A 55 -0.18 3.52 -20.78
C CYS A 55 -1.30 3.95 -19.81
N THR A 56 -1.84 3.02 -19.00
CA THR A 56 -2.82 3.30 -17.92
C THR A 56 -2.55 2.50 -16.64
N GLY A 57 -1.39 1.84 -16.55
CA GLY A 57 -1.07 0.97 -15.41
C GLY A 57 -1.51 -0.48 -15.60
N SER A 58 -0.80 -1.40 -14.94
CA SER A 58 -1.24 -2.78 -14.77
C SER A 58 -2.34 -2.83 -13.71
N LEU A 59 -3.57 -2.45 -14.07
CA LEU A 59 -4.69 -2.38 -13.13
C LEU A 59 -4.92 -3.71 -12.38
N TYR A 60 -4.66 -4.84 -13.05
CA TYR A 60 -4.72 -6.17 -12.44
C TYR A 60 -3.66 -6.38 -11.34
N LEU A 61 -2.51 -5.72 -11.39
CA LEU A 61 -1.53 -5.74 -10.31
C LEU A 61 -1.99 -4.81 -9.17
N CYS A 62 -2.62 -3.69 -9.47
CA CYS A 62 -3.17 -2.80 -8.44
C CYS A 62 -4.22 -3.50 -7.57
N THR A 63 -4.99 -4.44 -8.13
CA THR A 63 -5.97 -5.21 -7.34
C THR A 63 -5.32 -6.09 -6.26
N THR A 64 -4.00 -6.33 -6.30
CA THR A 64 -3.30 -7.02 -5.21
C THR A 64 -3.35 -6.25 -3.89
N GLY A 65 -3.57 -4.94 -3.91
CA GLY A 65 -3.86 -4.14 -2.71
C GLY A 65 -5.12 -4.58 -1.96
N PHE A 66 -6.04 -5.28 -2.64
CA PHE A 66 -7.28 -5.80 -2.06
C PHE A 66 -7.19 -7.25 -1.58
N LEU A 67 -6.02 -7.90 -1.67
CA LEU A 67 -5.80 -9.24 -1.10
C LEU A 67 -6.24 -9.40 0.37
N PRO A 68 -6.10 -8.39 1.26
CA PRO A 68 -6.56 -8.53 2.63
C PRO A 68 -8.07 -8.80 2.76
N LEU A 69 -8.90 -8.44 1.76
CA LEU A 69 -10.35 -8.70 1.79
C LEU A 69 -10.70 -10.19 1.82
N GLY A 70 -9.74 -11.08 1.50
CA GLY A 70 -9.91 -12.52 1.65
C GLY A 70 -9.66 -13.06 3.06
N LEU A 71 -9.28 -12.21 4.03
CA LEU A 71 -9.09 -12.61 5.43
C LEU A 71 -10.43 -12.68 6.18
N ASP A 72 -10.47 -13.52 7.21
CA ASP A 72 -11.61 -13.58 8.14
C ASP A 72 -11.83 -12.22 8.83
N ALA A 73 -13.08 -11.86 9.12
CA ALA A 73 -13.40 -10.58 9.74
C ALA A 73 -12.77 -10.38 11.14
N GLY A 74 -12.49 -11.46 11.87
CA GLY A 74 -11.80 -11.45 13.15
C GLY A 74 -10.27 -11.43 13.06
N ASP A 75 -9.69 -11.56 11.86
CA ASP A 75 -8.24 -11.63 11.67
C ASP A 75 -7.54 -10.39 12.29
N PRO A 76 -6.38 -10.54 12.94
CA PRO A 76 -5.63 -9.42 13.53
C PRO A 76 -5.32 -8.29 12.54
N PHE A 77 -5.26 -8.56 11.24
CA PHE A 77 -5.19 -7.53 10.21
C PHE A 77 -6.32 -6.53 10.32
N TRP A 78 -7.53 -6.95 10.70
CA TRP A 78 -8.70 -6.08 10.87
C TRP A 78 -8.96 -5.70 12.32
N SER A 79 -8.75 -6.62 13.26
CA SER A 79 -9.22 -6.48 14.64
C SER A 79 -8.19 -5.92 15.61
N ALA A 80 -6.89 -6.06 15.35
CA ALA A 80 -5.85 -5.56 16.24
C ALA A 80 -5.72 -4.03 16.14
N PRO A 81 -5.23 -3.33 17.17
CA PRO A 81 -4.90 -1.90 17.11
C PRO A 81 -3.88 -1.57 16.02
N ASP A 82 -3.87 -0.32 15.55
CA ASP A 82 -2.87 0.13 14.57
C ASP A 82 -1.45 0.06 15.15
N GLU A 83 -0.50 -0.33 14.30
CA GLU A 83 0.93 -0.35 14.62
C GLU A 83 1.70 0.49 13.59
N PRO A 84 2.68 1.31 14.02
CA PRO A 84 3.43 2.14 13.10
C PRO A 84 4.22 1.27 12.11
N CYS A 85 4.22 1.68 10.83
CA CYS A 85 5.01 1.02 9.80
C CYS A 85 6.52 1.17 10.07
N THR A 86 7.34 0.32 9.44
CA THR A 86 8.81 0.35 9.59
C THR A 86 9.36 1.76 9.37
N SER A 87 8.90 2.44 8.32
CA SER A 87 9.37 3.79 8.01
C SER A 87 8.96 4.81 9.08
N GLN A 88 7.74 4.71 9.64
CA GLN A 88 7.32 5.56 10.76
C GLN A 88 8.15 5.32 12.02
N LYS A 89 8.45 4.06 12.33
CA LYS A 89 9.33 3.69 13.45
C LYS A 89 10.72 4.32 13.27
N ILE A 90 11.33 4.15 12.10
CA ILE A 90 12.65 4.72 11.78
C ILE A 90 12.63 6.25 11.85
N TRP A 91 11.65 6.92 11.23
CA TRP A 91 11.55 8.38 11.26
C TRP A 91 11.27 8.97 12.64
N SER A 92 10.73 8.17 13.57
CA SER A 92 10.58 8.57 14.98
C SER A 92 11.88 8.46 15.80
N GLY A 93 12.96 7.93 15.21
CA GLY A 93 14.23 7.69 15.90
C GLY A 93 14.28 6.39 16.69
N ALA A 94 13.39 5.42 16.39
CA ALA A 94 13.47 4.10 17.00
C ALA A 94 14.73 3.36 16.53
N ASP A 95 15.44 2.73 17.46
CA ASP A 95 16.56 1.83 17.15
C ASP A 95 16.02 0.48 16.64
N MET A 96 16.42 0.11 15.42
CA MET A 96 15.92 -1.08 14.72
C MET A 96 17.07 -1.80 14.03
N PRO A 97 17.01 -3.14 13.91
CA PRO A 97 18.04 -3.90 13.20
C PRO A 97 18.13 -3.46 11.74
N ALA A 98 19.34 -3.58 11.17
CA ALA A 98 19.55 -3.33 9.75
C ALA A 98 18.73 -4.32 8.91
N ASP A 99 18.09 -3.81 7.86
CA ASP A 99 17.40 -4.63 6.88
C ASP A 99 18.39 -5.38 5.99
N HIS A 100 18.10 -6.64 5.69
CA HIS A 100 18.98 -7.51 4.92
C HIS A 100 18.16 -8.28 3.88
N SER A 101 18.65 -8.36 2.64
CA SER A 101 18.06 -9.21 1.61
C SER A 101 18.22 -10.69 1.97
N ILE A 102 17.20 -11.48 1.68
CA ILE A 102 17.21 -12.95 1.80
C ILE A 102 17.72 -13.58 0.51
#